data_AF-A0A4R2JF04-F1
#
_entry.id   AF-A0A4R2JF04-F1
#
_cell.length_a   1.000
_cell.length_b   1.000
_cell.length_c   1.000
_cell.angle_alpha   90.00
_cell.angle_beta   90.00
_cell.angle_gamma   90.00
#
_symmetry.space_group_name_H-M   'P 1'
#
loop_
_entity.id
_entity.type
_entity.pdbx_description
1 polymer ?
#
loop_
_entity_poly.entity_id
_entity_poly.type
_entity_poly.pdbx_seq_one_letter_code
_entity_poly.pdbx_strand_id
1 'polypeptide(L)'
;MSTWYLGPDGDLRALPVPERDPSMDVVRYGGIHQALSGARTMDVTGHRTEYGFAYRLLEAEEYAWLEALASSHIPGPLRLLTPFKRNRLTAQAASLIPASGVSVGASLPGLWNWEPDWPAAAPGSRSLRWTSYPAGAVLRLDADRRCPVLPDESITASLYARTDTGTVAVEVTTTAYDRTGTVLGDNSHDDTVPTDWYRMAFSWTPPPGTATVDVTLTIPAGPVPIRLAAAQLEPGDAATDWQHGGGAPLVLVDQLTTTSPRFPLVDCTLTLLEA
;
A
#
# COMPACT_ATOMS: atom_id res chain seq x y z
N MET A 1 0.61 21.24 -6.89
CA MET A 1 0.00 20.56 -5.72
C MET A 1 -0.20 19.11 -6.11
N SER A 2 0.10 18.19 -5.21
CA SER A 2 -0.06 16.76 -5.42
C SER A 2 -1.49 16.34 -5.02
N THR A 3 -2.17 15.61 -5.90
CA THR A 3 -3.61 15.30 -5.79
C THR A 3 -3.85 14.07 -4.91
N TRP A 4 -4.86 14.15 -4.05
CA TRP A 4 -5.37 13.00 -3.29
C TRP A 4 -6.47 12.30 -4.07
N TYR A 5 -6.56 10.99 -3.98
CA TYR A 5 -7.67 10.24 -4.56
C TYR A 5 -8.36 9.40 -3.50
N LEU A 6 -9.68 9.34 -3.54
CA LEU A 6 -10.51 8.56 -2.63
C LEU A 6 -11.59 7.82 -3.41
N GLY A 7 -11.94 6.62 -2.99
CA GLY A 7 -13.03 5.84 -3.59
C GLY A 7 -12.79 4.34 -3.50
N PRO A 8 -13.72 3.52 -4.00
CA PRO A 8 -13.51 2.08 -4.14
C PRO A 8 -12.51 1.79 -5.28
N ASP A 9 -11.97 0.58 -5.28
CA ASP A 9 -11.08 0.10 -6.34
C ASP A 9 -11.74 0.24 -7.73
N GLY A 10 -11.07 0.95 -8.65
CA GLY A 10 -11.57 1.20 -10.01
C GLY A 10 -12.53 2.38 -10.18
N ASP A 11 -12.94 3.06 -9.10
CA ASP A 11 -13.66 4.36 -9.14
C ASP A 11 -13.02 5.34 -8.14
N LEU A 12 -11.69 5.37 -8.12
CA LEU A 12 -10.93 6.38 -7.39
C LEU A 12 -11.13 7.74 -8.06
N ARG A 13 -11.55 8.73 -7.27
CA ARG A 13 -11.73 10.10 -7.75
C ARG A 13 -10.80 11.05 -7.03
N ALA A 14 -10.31 12.03 -7.76
CA ALA A 14 -9.56 13.12 -7.17
C ALA A 14 -10.44 13.84 -6.15
N LEU A 15 -9.92 14.03 -4.93
CA LEU A 15 -10.55 14.88 -3.95
C LEU A 15 -10.48 16.35 -4.41
N PRO A 16 -11.52 17.16 -4.16
CA PRO A 16 -11.43 18.60 -4.33
C PRO A 16 -10.23 19.17 -3.57
N VAL A 17 -9.72 20.32 -4.01
CA VAL A 17 -8.58 20.95 -3.33
C VAL A 17 -9.03 21.44 -1.95
N PRO A 18 -8.44 20.94 -0.85
CA PRO A 18 -8.79 21.40 0.50
C PRO A 18 -8.36 22.86 0.72
N GLU A 19 -9.08 23.59 1.59
CA GLU A 19 -8.75 24.98 1.95
C GLU A 19 -7.38 25.08 2.65
N ARG A 20 -7.05 24.06 3.45
CA ARG A 20 -5.81 23.95 4.23
C ARG A 20 -5.12 22.65 3.91
N ASP A 21 -3.83 22.57 4.21
CA ASP A 21 -3.09 21.32 4.10
C ASP A 21 -3.80 20.21 4.89
N PRO A 22 -4.08 19.05 4.26
CA PRO A 22 -4.68 17.91 4.96
C PRO A 22 -3.84 17.51 6.17
N SER A 23 -4.51 17.21 7.29
CA SER A 23 -3.84 16.63 8.45
C SER A 23 -3.67 15.13 8.27
N MET A 24 -2.57 14.59 8.77
CA MET A 24 -2.27 13.17 8.76
C MET A 24 -1.67 12.80 10.13
N ASP A 25 -2.54 12.37 11.04
CA ASP A 25 -2.18 12.14 12.43
C ASP A 25 -2.06 10.63 12.70
N VAL A 26 -0.91 10.20 13.23
CA VAL A 26 -0.74 8.81 13.65
C VAL A 26 -1.33 8.65 15.04
N VAL A 27 -2.56 8.15 15.08
CA VAL A 27 -3.31 7.91 16.30
C VAL A 27 -2.95 6.54 16.87
N ARG A 28 -2.69 6.50 18.17
CA ARG A 28 -2.40 5.27 18.91
C ARG A 28 -3.70 4.71 19.44
N TYR A 29 -3.96 3.45 19.13
CA TYR A 29 -5.10 2.72 19.68
C TYR A 29 -4.62 1.87 20.84
N GLY A 30 -5.36 1.90 21.94
CA GLY A 30 -4.93 1.24 23.17
C GLY A 30 -5.74 1.60 24.40
N GLY A 31 -5.67 0.73 25.41
CA GLY A 31 -6.21 1.01 26.75
C GLY A 31 -5.24 1.89 27.55
N ILE A 32 -5.76 2.89 28.26
CA ILE A 32 -4.96 3.62 29.25
C ILE A 32 -5.43 3.18 30.64
N HIS A 33 -4.55 2.51 31.35
CA HIS A 33 -4.75 2.06 32.72
C HIS A 33 -4.09 3.05 33.67
N GLN A 34 -4.83 3.55 34.64
CA GLN A 34 -4.27 4.39 35.70
C GLN A 34 -4.29 3.60 37.02
N ALA A 35 -3.11 3.34 37.58
CA ALA A 35 -2.97 2.72 38.88
C ALA A 35 -3.40 3.70 40.00
N LEU A 36 -3.73 3.16 41.18
CA LEU A 36 -4.06 3.94 42.38
C LEU A 36 -2.92 4.89 42.81
N SER A 37 -1.67 4.61 42.42
CA SER A 37 -0.51 5.48 42.63
C SER A 37 -0.45 6.70 41.70
N GLY A 38 -1.36 6.80 40.72
CA GLY A 38 -1.31 7.79 39.65
C GLY A 38 -0.41 7.41 38.47
N ALA A 39 0.30 6.28 38.53
CA ALA A 39 1.05 5.76 37.40
C ALA A 39 0.10 5.38 36.25
N ARG A 40 0.45 5.77 35.02
CA ARG A 40 -0.30 5.44 33.82
C ARG A 40 0.46 4.40 33.01
N THR A 41 -0.19 3.28 32.73
CA THR A 41 0.28 2.26 31.81
C THR A 41 -0.62 2.32 30.58
N MET A 42 -0.02 2.39 29.40
CA MET A 42 -0.76 2.38 28.14
C MET A 42 -0.47 1.08 27.40
N ASP A 43 -1.54 0.33 27.12
CA ASP A 43 -1.47 -0.87 26.30
C ASP A 43 -1.68 -0.45 24.85
N VAL A 44 -0.59 -0.32 24.10
CA VAL A 44 -0.65 0.05 22.67
C VAL A 44 -1.02 -1.18 21.86
N THR A 45 -2.25 -1.24 21.35
CA THR A 45 -2.73 -2.33 20.49
C THR A 45 -2.39 -2.09 19.02
N GLY A 46 -2.21 -0.82 18.62
CA GLY A 46 -1.80 -0.49 17.26
C GLY A 46 -1.64 1.00 17.01
N HIS A 47 -1.17 1.31 15.81
CA HIS A 47 -1.14 2.66 15.26
C HIS A 47 -1.99 2.65 13.98
N ARG A 48 -2.81 3.69 13.79
CA ARG A 48 -3.56 3.94 12.57
C ARG A 48 -3.49 5.42 12.25
N THR A 49 -3.57 5.72 10.98
CA THR A 49 -3.54 7.11 10.51
C THR A 49 -4.96 7.65 10.42
N GLU A 50 -5.17 8.84 10.97
CA GLU A 50 -6.36 9.65 10.77
C GLU A 50 -6.03 10.74 9.74
N TYR A 51 -6.94 10.96 8.79
CA TYR A 51 -6.79 11.96 7.74
C TYR A 51 -7.91 12.99 7.85
N GLY A 52 -7.53 14.26 7.97
CA GLY A 52 -8.47 15.37 8.05
C GLY A 52 -8.42 16.25 6.81
N PHE A 53 -9.60 16.50 6.21
CA PHE A 53 -9.77 17.40 5.08
C PHE A 53 -10.78 18.49 5.43
N ALA A 54 -10.44 19.74 5.13
CA ALA A 54 -11.35 20.88 5.25
C ALA A 54 -11.56 21.49 3.87
N TYR A 55 -12.80 21.50 3.42
CA TYR A 55 -13.24 22.04 2.14
C TYR A 55 -14.11 23.27 2.36
N ARG A 56 -13.98 24.21 1.43
CA ARG A 56 -14.79 25.42 1.41
C ARG A 56 -15.45 25.60 0.08
N LEU A 57 -16.69 26.09 0.13
CA LEU A 57 -17.46 26.47 -1.04
C LEU A 57 -17.54 25.36 -2.10
N LEU A 58 -17.69 24.10 -1.65
CA LEU A 58 -17.87 22.97 -2.56
C LEU A 58 -19.12 23.17 -3.40
N GLU A 59 -19.04 22.77 -4.66
CA GLU A 59 -20.19 22.69 -5.54
C GLU A 59 -21.11 21.53 -5.12
N ALA A 60 -22.37 21.59 -5.55
CA ALA A 60 -23.37 20.59 -5.17
C ALA A 60 -22.99 19.16 -5.61
N GLU A 61 -22.32 19.02 -6.77
CA GLU A 61 -21.87 17.72 -7.28
C GLU A 61 -20.71 17.14 -6.45
N GLU A 62 -19.73 17.97 -6.08
CA GLU A 62 -18.60 17.57 -5.24
C GLU A 62 -19.08 17.13 -3.85
N TYR A 63 -19.99 17.91 -3.25
CA TYR A 63 -20.59 17.57 -1.97
C TYR A 63 -21.42 16.28 -2.04
N ALA A 64 -22.25 16.11 -3.07
CA ALA A 64 -23.09 14.92 -3.22
C ALA A 64 -22.27 13.63 -3.28
N TRP A 65 -21.08 13.66 -3.88
CA TRP A 65 -20.19 12.51 -3.90
C TRP A 65 -19.59 12.19 -2.51
N LEU A 66 -19.14 13.22 -1.77
CA LEU A 66 -18.66 13.04 -0.40
C LEU A 66 -19.76 12.53 0.55
N GLU A 67 -20.97 13.05 0.39
CA GLU A 67 -22.15 12.59 1.12
C GLU A 67 -22.50 11.14 0.76
N ALA A 68 -22.38 10.74 -0.51
CA ALA A 68 -22.59 9.36 -0.94
C ALA A 68 -21.58 8.38 -0.34
N LEU A 69 -20.32 8.80 -0.15
CA LEU A 69 -19.32 8.01 0.59
C LEU A 69 -19.67 7.92 2.08
N ALA A 70 -19.98 9.05 2.72
CA ALA A 70 -20.29 9.10 4.16
C ALA A 70 -21.56 8.32 4.54
N SER A 71 -22.58 8.38 3.68
CA SER A 71 -23.84 7.63 3.86
C SER A 71 -23.76 6.17 3.43
N SER A 72 -22.58 5.71 2.97
CA SER A 72 -22.37 4.36 2.41
C SER A 72 -23.25 4.04 1.20
N HIS A 73 -23.74 5.06 0.48
CA HIS A 73 -24.41 4.87 -0.81
C HIS A 73 -23.43 4.31 -1.85
N ILE A 74 -22.19 4.78 -1.81
CA ILE A 74 -21.05 4.14 -2.47
C ILE A 74 -20.45 3.15 -1.46
N PRO A 75 -20.59 1.83 -1.67
CA PRO A 75 -20.12 0.85 -0.69
C PRO A 75 -18.59 0.79 -0.65
N GLY A 76 -18.05 0.57 0.55
CA GLY A 76 -16.63 0.26 0.75
C GLY A 76 -16.26 -1.17 0.34
N PRO A 77 -14.97 -1.55 0.45
CA PRO A 77 -13.90 -0.80 1.12
C PRO A 77 -13.37 0.39 0.30
N LEU A 78 -13.07 1.52 0.96
CA LEU A 78 -12.51 2.70 0.31
C LEU A 78 -10.98 2.70 0.38
N ARG A 79 -10.33 3.15 -0.68
CA ARG A 79 -8.90 3.41 -0.75
C ARG A 79 -8.63 4.91 -0.78
N LEU A 80 -7.59 5.33 -0.07
CA LEU A 80 -7.06 6.68 -0.16
C LEU A 80 -5.67 6.62 -0.80
N LEU A 81 -5.47 7.24 -1.97
CA LEU A 81 -4.13 7.47 -2.50
C LEU A 81 -3.57 8.76 -1.91
N THR A 82 -2.52 8.63 -1.11
CA THR A 82 -1.82 9.77 -0.53
C THR A 82 -0.67 10.22 -1.42
N PRO A 83 -0.50 11.53 -1.66
CA PRO A 83 0.66 12.03 -2.37
C PRO A 83 1.94 12.03 -1.51
N PHE A 84 1.85 11.83 -0.20
CA PHE A 84 3.00 11.87 0.70
C PHE A 84 3.83 10.59 0.70
N LYS A 85 3.22 9.46 0.32
CA LYS A 85 3.88 8.16 0.22
C LYS A 85 3.62 7.57 -1.16
N ARG A 86 4.68 7.33 -1.91
CA ARG A 86 4.61 6.74 -3.25
C ARG A 86 4.40 5.23 -3.21
N ASN A 87 4.94 4.56 -2.19
CA ASN A 87 4.85 3.12 -2.06
C ASN A 87 3.44 2.68 -1.65
N ARG A 88 2.67 2.17 -2.61
CA ARG A 88 1.28 1.71 -2.45
C ARG A 88 1.12 0.38 -1.73
N LEU A 89 2.20 -0.37 -1.56
CA LEU A 89 2.19 -1.56 -0.71
C LEU A 89 1.86 -1.17 0.73
N THR A 90 1.30 -2.08 1.50
CA THR A 90 1.17 -1.93 2.94
C THR A 90 2.55 -1.86 3.59
N ALA A 91 2.62 -1.23 4.76
CA ALA A 91 3.84 -1.19 5.57
C ALA A 91 4.46 -2.59 5.79
N GLN A 92 3.59 -3.60 6.00
CA GLN A 92 3.99 -4.99 6.22
C GLN A 92 4.57 -5.61 4.94
N ALA A 93 3.91 -5.48 3.79
CA ALA A 93 4.43 -6.02 2.54
C ALA A 93 5.69 -5.31 2.06
N ALA A 94 5.79 -3.98 2.22
CA ALA A 94 6.99 -3.21 1.88
C ALA A 94 8.23 -3.66 2.68
N SER A 95 8.01 -4.10 3.93
CA SER A 95 9.05 -4.69 4.79
C SER A 95 9.12 -6.22 4.71
N LEU A 96 8.35 -6.86 3.82
CA LEU A 96 8.26 -8.32 3.64
C LEU A 96 7.86 -9.08 4.91
N ILE A 97 7.11 -8.43 5.80
CA ILE A 97 6.50 -9.07 6.95
C ILE A 97 5.46 -10.06 6.45
N PRO A 98 5.55 -11.35 6.81
CA PRO A 98 4.61 -12.34 6.31
C PRO A 98 3.18 -12.04 6.77
N ALA A 99 2.24 -12.20 5.84
CA ALA A 99 0.83 -12.13 6.15
C ALA A 99 0.46 -13.25 7.15
N SER A 100 -0.47 -12.94 8.03
CA SER A 100 -1.11 -13.91 8.93
C SER A 100 -2.60 -13.95 8.61
N GLY A 101 -3.35 -14.91 9.15
CA GLY A 101 -4.79 -15.02 8.87
C GLY A 101 -5.62 -13.76 9.20
N VAL A 102 -5.04 -12.79 9.91
CA VAL A 102 -5.68 -11.51 10.26
C VAL A 102 -4.86 -10.28 9.83
N SER A 103 -3.69 -10.44 9.20
CA SER A 103 -2.80 -9.32 8.85
C SER A 103 -2.36 -9.36 7.40
N VAL A 104 -2.15 -8.18 6.84
CA VAL A 104 -1.59 -7.99 5.50
C VAL A 104 -0.10 -8.24 5.49
N GLY A 105 0.50 -8.29 4.30
CA GLY A 105 1.92 -8.54 4.16
C GLY A 105 2.27 -9.43 2.97
N ALA A 106 3.48 -10.00 3.03
CA ALA A 106 3.97 -10.92 2.02
C ALA A 106 3.43 -12.34 2.29
N SER A 107 2.96 -13.04 1.25
CA SER A 107 2.63 -14.46 1.34
C SER A 107 3.72 -15.25 0.63
N LEU A 108 4.30 -16.24 1.31
CA LEU A 108 5.35 -17.10 0.75
C LEU A 108 5.30 -18.50 1.37
N PRO A 109 5.53 -19.57 0.59
CA PRO A 109 5.64 -20.92 1.12
C PRO A 109 7.03 -21.20 1.70
N GLY A 110 7.16 -22.30 2.44
CA GLY A 110 8.47 -22.80 2.89
C GLY A 110 9.03 -22.13 4.14
N LEU A 111 10.35 -22.20 4.32
CA LEU A 111 11.04 -21.73 5.52
C LEU A 111 11.77 -20.41 5.26
N TRP A 112 11.56 -19.45 6.16
CA TRP A 112 12.21 -18.15 6.11
C TRP A 112 12.62 -17.72 7.52
N ASN A 113 13.58 -16.82 7.58
CA ASN A 113 14.03 -16.21 8.83
C ASN A 113 14.42 -14.75 8.60
N TRP A 114 14.35 -13.94 9.66
CA TRP A 114 14.85 -12.57 9.63
C TRP A 114 16.35 -12.56 9.87
N GLU A 115 17.10 -11.86 9.02
CA GLU A 115 18.54 -11.66 9.16
C GLU A 115 18.85 -10.18 9.34
N PRO A 116 19.78 -9.78 10.22
CA PRO A 116 20.25 -8.41 10.36
C PRO A 116 21.21 -8.02 9.22
N ASP A 117 20.73 -8.11 8.00
CA ASP A 117 21.41 -7.78 6.75
C ASP A 117 20.42 -7.01 5.87
N TRP A 118 20.80 -5.84 5.38
CA TRP A 118 19.91 -4.91 4.68
C TRP A 118 20.68 -4.08 3.65
N PRO A 119 20.10 -3.76 2.48
CA PRO A 119 20.74 -2.91 1.48
C PRO A 119 21.01 -1.50 2.02
N ALA A 120 22.23 -1.00 1.88
CA ALA A 120 22.61 0.33 2.37
C ALA A 120 21.84 1.50 1.69
N ALA A 121 21.27 1.25 0.51
CA ALA A 121 20.52 2.23 -0.27
C ALA A 121 19.06 2.43 0.21
N ALA A 122 18.59 1.67 1.20
CA ALA A 122 17.26 1.84 1.78
C ALA A 122 17.34 1.91 3.31
N PRO A 123 16.49 2.69 3.99
CA PRO A 123 16.39 2.64 5.45
C PRO A 123 15.75 1.32 5.91
N GLY A 124 16.43 0.62 6.81
CA GLY A 124 15.94 -0.62 7.41
C GLY A 124 17.05 -1.39 8.12
N SER A 125 16.71 -2.55 8.68
CA SER A 125 17.64 -3.30 9.55
C SER A 125 17.64 -4.81 9.37
N ARG A 126 16.60 -5.38 8.73
CA ARG A 126 16.47 -6.83 8.58
C ARG A 126 15.84 -7.22 7.26
N SER A 127 16.43 -8.18 6.58
CA SER A 127 15.89 -8.79 5.37
C SER A 127 15.20 -10.11 5.67
N LEU A 128 14.25 -10.47 4.81
CA LEU A 128 13.65 -11.79 4.80
C LEU A 128 14.60 -12.73 4.05
N ARG A 129 15.19 -13.70 4.76
CA ARG A 129 15.98 -14.77 4.15
C ARG A 129 15.11 -15.99 3.94
N TRP A 130 14.83 -16.31 2.68
CA TRP A 130 14.03 -17.44 2.25
C TRP A 130 14.97 -18.63 1.96
N THR A 131 14.98 -19.62 2.85
CA THR A 131 16.02 -20.67 2.88
C THR A 131 15.59 -21.99 2.27
N SER A 132 14.28 -22.27 2.28
CA SER A 132 13.72 -23.51 1.71
C SER A 132 12.38 -23.22 1.07
N TYR A 133 12.24 -23.60 -0.19
CA TYR A 133 11.03 -23.44 -0.98
C TYR A 133 11.02 -24.46 -2.14
N PRO A 134 9.83 -24.89 -2.59
CA PRO A 134 9.73 -25.76 -3.77
C PRO A 134 10.09 -24.99 -5.05
N ALA A 135 10.47 -25.71 -6.11
CA ALA A 135 10.59 -25.10 -7.44
C ALA A 135 9.24 -24.50 -7.88
N GLY A 136 9.26 -23.32 -8.49
CA GLY A 136 8.05 -22.57 -8.82
C GLY A 136 7.39 -21.90 -7.60
N ALA A 137 8.11 -21.73 -6.50
CA ALA A 137 7.59 -21.02 -5.34
C ALA A 137 7.31 -19.55 -5.66
N VAL A 138 6.18 -19.05 -5.15
CA VAL A 138 5.71 -17.68 -5.38
C VAL A 138 5.67 -16.93 -4.06
N LEU A 139 6.35 -15.79 -4.01
CA LEU A 139 6.17 -14.75 -3.00
C LEU A 139 5.21 -13.70 -3.57
N ARG A 140 4.06 -13.50 -2.91
CA ARG A 140 3.08 -12.47 -3.30
C ARG A 140 3.11 -11.30 -2.33
N LEU A 141 3.23 -10.09 -2.85
CA LEU A 141 3.15 -8.86 -2.06
C LEU A 141 1.67 -8.46 -1.88
N ASP A 142 1.26 -8.21 -0.64
CA ASP A 142 -0.12 -7.88 -0.27
C ASP A 142 -1.17 -8.81 -0.87
N ALA A 143 -1.00 -10.11 -0.63
CA ALA A 143 -1.79 -11.17 -1.26
C ALA A 143 -3.31 -10.95 -1.25
N ASP A 144 -3.84 -10.42 -0.14
CA ASP A 144 -5.27 -10.16 0.06
C ASP A 144 -5.64 -8.67 -0.06
N ARG A 145 -4.68 -7.78 -0.33
CA ARG A 145 -4.89 -6.33 -0.48
C ARG A 145 -4.14 -5.78 -1.69
N ARG A 146 -4.60 -6.17 -2.88
CA ARG A 146 -4.11 -5.64 -4.17
C ARG A 146 -4.02 -4.12 -4.15
N CYS A 147 -3.05 -3.58 -4.87
CA CYS A 147 -2.79 -2.15 -4.89
C CYS A 147 -3.66 -1.46 -5.93
N PRO A 148 -4.39 -0.39 -5.57
CA PRO A 148 -5.16 0.36 -6.53
C PRO A 148 -4.26 1.09 -7.54
N VAL A 149 -4.77 1.24 -8.76
CA VAL A 149 -4.14 1.99 -9.84
C VAL A 149 -5.10 2.99 -10.45
N LEU A 150 -4.58 4.12 -10.92
CA LEU A 150 -5.36 5.08 -11.69
C LEU A 150 -5.43 4.66 -13.16
N PRO A 151 -6.46 5.08 -13.91
CA PRO A 151 -6.52 4.84 -15.35
C PRO A 151 -5.27 5.40 -16.06
N ASP A 152 -4.74 4.62 -17.00
CA ASP A 152 -3.58 4.95 -17.86
C ASP A 152 -2.28 5.29 -17.09
N GLU A 153 -2.20 4.93 -15.81
CA GLU A 153 -1.03 5.18 -14.97
C GLU A 153 -0.01 4.06 -15.11
N SER A 154 1.22 4.42 -15.48
CA SER A 154 2.36 3.50 -15.34
C SER A 154 2.69 3.25 -13.87
N ILE A 155 3.03 2.01 -13.57
CA ILE A 155 3.51 1.58 -12.26
C ILE A 155 4.90 0.98 -12.38
N THR A 156 5.70 1.14 -11.33
CA THR A 156 6.96 0.44 -11.14
C THR A 156 6.91 -0.37 -9.87
N ALA A 157 7.19 -1.67 -9.99
CA ALA A 157 7.48 -2.50 -8.83
C ALA A 157 8.98 -2.74 -8.72
N SER A 158 9.48 -2.74 -7.49
CA SER A 158 10.87 -2.96 -7.21
C SER A 158 11.08 -3.63 -5.85
N LEU A 159 12.15 -4.40 -5.75
CA LEU A 159 12.57 -5.01 -4.49
C LEU A 159 14.07 -5.26 -4.52
N TYR A 160 14.71 -5.21 -3.35
CA TYR A 160 16.11 -5.57 -3.22
C TYR A 160 16.22 -7.07 -2.99
N ALA A 161 17.13 -7.70 -3.70
CA ALA A 161 17.43 -9.10 -3.56
C ALA A 161 18.94 -9.38 -3.57
N ARG A 162 19.34 -10.44 -2.89
CA ARG A 162 20.66 -11.06 -3.00
C ARG A 162 20.59 -12.54 -2.68
N THR A 163 21.53 -13.33 -3.17
CA THR A 163 21.70 -14.74 -2.80
C THR A 163 22.81 -14.87 -1.76
N ASP A 164 22.78 -15.97 -1.00
CA ASP A 164 23.93 -16.32 -0.14
C ASP A 164 25.12 -16.83 -0.98
N THR A 165 24.84 -17.55 -2.06
CA THR A 165 25.85 -18.12 -2.98
C THR A 165 25.33 -18.13 -4.42
N GLY A 166 26.21 -17.88 -5.39
CA GLY A 166 25.90 -17.98 -6.82
C GLY A 166 24.85 -16.98 -7.30
N THR A 167 24.10 -17.34 -8.34
CA THR A 167 23.02 -16.54 -8.90
C THR A 167 21.72 -17.33 -8.94
N VAL A 168 20.58 -16.64 -8.81
CA VAL A 168 19.24 -17.24 -8.86
C VAL A 168 18.42 -16.52 -9.91
N ALA A 169 17.90 -17.27 -10.88
CA ALA A 169 16.90 -16.75 -11.81
C ALA A 169 15.59 -16.55 -11.05
N VAL A 170 14.91 -15.44 -11.32
CA VAL A 170 13.60 -15.12 -10.77
C VAL A 170 12.73 -14.51 -11.86
N GLU A 171 11.42 -14.64 -11.72
CA GLU A 171 10.43 -13.97 -12.57
C GLU A 171 9.61 -13.06 -11.66
N VAL A 172 9.49 -11.78 -12.03
CA VAL A 172 8.58 -10.87 -11.36
C VAL A 172 7.38 -10.63 -12.26
N THR A 173 6.19 -10.96 -11.76
CA THR A 173 4.93 -10.80 -12.47
C THR A 173 4.08 -9.74 -11.79
N THR A 174 3.44 -8.88 -12.57
CA THR A 174 2.36 -8.01 -12.11
C THR A 174 1.08 -8.37 -12.85
N THR A 175 0.01 -8.64 -12.11
CA THR A 175 -1.29 -9.00 -12.69
C THR A 175 -2.26 -7.85 -12.50
N ALA A 176 -2.92 -7.43 -13.58
CA ALA A 176 -3.99 -6.45 -13.56
C ALA A 176 -5.36 -7.10 -13.35
N TYR A 177 -6.17 -6.48 -12.52
CA TYR A 177 -7.54 -6.90 -12.25
C TYR A 177 -8.51 -5.75 -12.47
N ASP A 178 -9.69 -6.07 -12.99
CA ASP A 178 -10.82 -5.14 -12.99
C ASP A 178 -11.46 -5.00 -11.60
N ARG A 179 -12.48 -4.15 -11.49
CA ARG A 179 -13.24 -3.91 -10.25
C ARG A 179 -13.95 -5.15 -9.68
N THR A 180 -14.13 -6.19 -10.49
CA THR A 180 -14.77 -7.45 -10.07
C THR A 180 -13.75 -8.50 -9.64
N GLY A 181 -12.45 -8.20 -9.77
CA GLY A 181 -11.36 -9.13 -9.52
C GLY A 181 -11.08 -10.08 -10.68
N THR A 182 -11.60 -9.79 -11.89
CA THR A 182 -11.27 -10.53 -13.11
C THR A 182 -9.91 -10.10 -13.63
N VAL A 183 -9.08 -11.07 -14.00
CA VAL A 183 -7.75 -10.80 -14.59
C VAL A 183 -7.93 -10.16 -15.97
N LEU A 184 -7.30 -9.01 -16.18
CA LEU A 184 -7.26 -8.31 -17.47
C LEU A 184 -5.99 -8.61 -18.27
N GLY A 185 -4.92 -8.97 -17.58
CA GLY A 185 -3.63 -9.31 -18.17
C GLY A 185 -2.52 -9.31 -17.14
N ASP A 186 -1.38 -9.83 -17.55
CA ASP A 186 -0.17 -9.93 -16.77
C ASP A 186 1.02 -9.35 -17.54
N ASN A 187 2.06 -8.98 -16.79
CA ASN A 187 3.35 -8.64 -17.33
C ASN A 187 4.43 -9.29 -16.48
N SER A 188 5.24 -10.14 -17.10
CA SER A 188 6.34 -10.86 -16.47
C SER A 188 7.69 -10.30 -16.90
N HIS A 189 8.63 -10.28 -15.96
CA HIS A 189 10.01 -9.87 -16.18
C HIS A 189 10.97 -10.88 -15.56
N ASP A 190 11.81 -11.48 -16.38
CA ASP A 190 12.87 -12.37 -15.92
C ASP A 190 14.09 -11.56 -15.46
N ASP A 191 14.64 -11.93 -14.31
CA ASP A 191 15.84 -11.31 -13.75
C ASP A 191 16.76 -12.37 -13.11
N THR A 192 17.98 -11.98 -12.77
CA THR A 192 18.96 -12.84 -12.10
C THR A 192 19.53 -12.14 -10.88
N VAL A 193 19.25 -12.70 -9.71
CA VAL A 193 19.69 -12.18 -8.42
C VAL A 193 21.13 -12.59 -8.14
N PRO A 194 22.06 -11.64 -7.93
CA PRO A 194 23.46 -11.90 -7.61
C PRO A 194 23.71 -12.08 -6.10
N THR A 195 24.97 -12.28 -5.71
CA THR A 195 25.38 -12.41 -4.30
C THR A 195 25.40 -11.10 -3.51
N ASP A 196 25.56 -9.98 -4.23
CA ASP A 196 25.51 -8.62 -3.66
C ASP A 196 24.08 -8.07 -3.71
N TRP A 197 23.76 -7.11 -2.85
CA TRP A 197 22.48 -6.43 -2.88
C TRP A 197 22.25 -5.76 -4.24
N TYR A 198 21.23 -6.22 -4.93
CA TYR A 198 20.78 -5.72 -6.22
C TYR A 198 19.31 -5.30 -6.13
N ARG A 199 18.95 -4.20 -6.79
CA ARG A 199 17.55 -3.75 -6.86
C ARG A 199 16.96 -4.19 -8.19
N MET A 200 16.04 -5.13 -8.14
CA MET A 200 15.18 -5.47 -9.27
C MET A 200 14.13 -4.37 -9.38
N ALA A 201 13.91 -3.85 -10.58
CA ALA A 201 12.92 -2.82 -10.84
C ALA A 201 12.37 -2.99 -12.24
N PHE A 202 11.05 -2.97 -12.36
CA PHE A 202 10.37 -3.20 -13.63
C PHE A 202 9.11 -2.35 -13.66
N SER A 203 8.85 -1.76 -14.83
CA SER A 203 7.76 -0.83 -15.05
C SER A 203 6.77 -1.38 -16.05
N TRP A 204 5.49 -1.09 -15.84
CA TRP A 204 4.41 -1.55 -16.67
C TRP A 204 3.26 -0.56 -16.65
N THR A 205 2.59 -0.37 -17.79
CA THR A 205 1.32 0.35 -17.86
C THR A 205 0.21 -0.69 -17.96
N PRO A 206 -0.62 -0.87 -16.92
CA PRO A 206 -1.70 -1.83 -16.95
C PRO A 206 -2.72 -1.54 -18.07
N PRO A 207 -3.42 -2.55 -18.61
CA PRO A 207 -4.44 -2.36 -19.63
C PRO A 207 -5.56 -1.43 -19.17
N PRO A 208 -6.28 -0.76 -20.11
CA PRO A 208 -7.46 0.02 -19.78
C PRO A 208 -8.49 -0.79 -18.99
N GLY A 209 -9.13 -0.16 -18.00
CA GLY A 209 -10.10 -0.81 -17.12
C GLY A 209 -9.51 -1.50 -15.88
N THR A 210 -8.18 -1.45 -15.70
CA THR A 210 -7.54 -1.95 -14.48
C THR A 210 -7.96 -1.12 -13.27
N ALA A 211 -8.40 -1.80 -12.22
CA ALA A 211 -8.74 -1.22 -10.92
C ALA A 211 -7.63 -1.44 -9.89
N THR A 212 -7.03 -2.63 -9.90
CA THR A 212 -5.97 -3.01 -8.97
C THR A 212 -4.92 -3.88 -9.64
N VAL A 213 -3.74 -3.94 -9.03
CA VAL A 213 -2.65 -4.82 -9.43
C VAL A 213 -2.11 -5.63 -8.24
N ASP A 214 -1.61 -6.83 -8.51
CA ASP A 214 -0.77 -7.57 -7.56
C ASP A 214 0.67 -7.68 -8.10
N VAL A 215 1.61 -7.99 -7.21
CA VAL A 215 3.01 -8.23 -7.57
C VAL A 215 3.46 -9.55 -6.97
N THR A 216 4.03 -10.41 -7.79
CA THR A 216 4.57 -11.71 -7.37
C THR A 216 6.00 -11.89 -7.83
N LEU A 217 6.83 -12.47 -6.97
CA LEU A 217 8.17 -12.97 -7.30
C LEU A 217 8.11 -14.50 -7.34
N THR A 218 8.43 -15.09 -8.48
CA THR A 218 8.48 -16.53 -8.70
C THR A 218 9.94 -16.99 -8.80
N ILE A 219 10.29 -18.08 -8.10
CA ILE A 219 11.60 -18.71 -8.22
C ILE A 219 11.43 -20.03 -8.98
N PRO A 220 11.83 -20.10 -10.27
CA PRO A 220 11.57 -21.27 -11.11
C PRO A 220 12.38 -22.52 -10.71
N ALA A 221 13.57 -22.34 -10.13
CA ALA A 221 14.49 -23.43 -9.80
C ALA A 221 14.53 -23.76 -8.29
N GLY A 222 15.17 -24.88 -7.94
CA GLY A 222 15.28 -25.41 -6.57
C GLY A 222 15.97 -24.47 -5.58
N PRO A 223 15.97 -24.81 -4.28
CA PRO A 223 16.20 -23.83 -3.22
C PRO A 223 17.67 -23.38 -3.17
N VAL A 224 17.91 -22.15 -3.59
CA VAL A 224 19.10 -21.38 -3.26
C VAL A 224 18.67 -20.27 -2.30
N PRO A 225 19.22 -20.19 -1.08
CA PRO A 225 18.81 -19.17 -0.14
C PRO A 225 18.90 -17.76 -0.74
N ILE A 226 17.77 -17.06 -0.75
CA ILE A 226 17.62 -15.70 -1.26
C ILE A 226 17.21 -14.78 -0.12
N ARG A 227 17.78 -13.59 -0.08
CA ARG A 227 17.40 -12.51 0.83
C ARG A 227 16.67 -11.45 0.05
N LEU A 228 15.56 -11.01 0.62
CA LEU A 228 14.66 -10.04 0.02
C LEU A 228 14.47 -8.88 1.01
N ALA A 229 14.41 -7.66 0.50
CA ALA A 229 14.24 -6.45 1.30
C ALA A 229 13.53 -5.35 0.51
N ALA A 230 13.00 -4.36 1.24
CA ALA A 230 12.59 -3.07 0.71
C ALA A 230 11.71 -3.15 -0.56
N ALA A 231 10.60 -3.89 -0.48
CA ALA A 231 9.64 -3.99 -1.57
C ALA A 231 8.88 -2.67 -1.74
N GLN A 232 8.60 -2.31 -2.99
CA GLN A 232 7.92 -1.09 -3.37
C GLN A 232 7.09 -1.29 -4.63
N LEU A 233 5.87 -0.78 -4.62
CA LEU A 233 5.07 -0.56 -5.82
C LEU A 233 4.64 0.90 -5.84
N GLU A 234 4.94 1.61 -6.90
CA GLU A 234 4.71 3.06 -6.97
C GLU A 234 4.28 3.49 -8.37
N PRO A 235 3.64 4.67 -8.51
CA PRO A 235 3.37 5.23 -9.82
C PRO A 235 4.65 5.78 -10.47
N GLY A 236 4.72 5.66 -11.79
CA GLY A 236 5.82 6.13 -12.64
C GLY A 236 6.44 5.03 -13.49
N ASP A 237 7.39 5.44 -14.33
CA ASP A 237 8.12 4.53 -15.24
C ASP A 237 9.49 4.10 -14.69
N ALA A 238 9.85 4.55 -13.49
CA ALA A 238 11.12 4.23 -12.86
C ALA A 238 11.00 4.15 -11.34
N ALA A 239 11.81 3.27 -10.76
CA ALA A 239 11.86 3.08 -9.32
C ALA A 239 12.54 4.28 -8.66
N THR A 240 11.91 4.84 -7.63
CA THR A 240 12.46 5.94 -6.83
C THR A 240 13.07 5.45 -5.53
N ASP A 241 13.67 6.33 -4.73
CA ASP A 241 14.20 5.95 -3.42
C ASP A 241 13.14 5.21 -2.60
N TRP A 242 13.58 4.19 -1.87
CA TRP A 242 12.63 3.35 -1.15
C TRP A 242 11.89 4.18 -0.09
N GLN A 243 10.57 4.04 -0.06
CA GLN A 243 9.71 4.60 0.95
C GLN A 243 8.99 3.48 1.69
N HIS A 244 8.77 3.70 2.99
CA HIS A 244 7.92 2.79 3.74
C HIS A 244 6.50 2.77 3.16
N GLY A 245 5.85 1.62 3.23
CA GLY A 245 4.50 1.42 2.68
C GLY A 245 3.42 2.28 3.35
N GLY A 246 2.20 2.15 2.82
CA GLY A 246 1.01 2.87 3.23
C GLY A 246 0.65 4.04 2.32
N GLY A 247 1.02 3.98 1.04
CA GLY A 247 0.61 4.94 0.01
C GLY A 247 -0.83 4.75 -0.49
N ALA A 248 -1.46 3.61 -0.18
CA ALA A 248 -2.83 3.27 -0.55
C ALA A 248 -3.62 2.57 0.59
N PRO A 249 -3.72 3.18 1.79
CA PRO A 249 -4.45 2.60 2.91
C PRO A 249 -5.92 2.35 2.57
N LEU A 250 -6.49 1.35 3.23
CA LEU A 250 -7.93 1.23 3.36
C LEU A 250 -8.41 2.24 4.39
N VAL A 251 -9.49 2.95 4.07
CA VAL A 251 -10.05 3.98 4.95
C VAL A 251 -11.55 3.82 5.11
N LEU A 252 -12.06 4.32 6.22
CA LEU A 252 -13.47 4.48 6.53
C LEU A 252 -13.78 5.97 6.71
N VAL A 253 -14.96 6.40 6.28
CA VAL A 253 -15.45 7.73 6.62
C VAL A 253 -15.92 7.70 8.07
N ASP A 254 -15.25 8.46 8.94
CA ASP A 254 -15.61 8.57 10.35
C ASP A 254 -16.64 9.69 10.55
N GLN A 255 -16.32 10.87 10.03
CA GLN A 255 -17.16 12.04 10.18
C GLN A 255 -17.19 12.89 8.91
N LEU A 256 -18.39 13.31 8.53
CA LEU A 256 -18.62 14.35 7.53
C LEU A 256 -19.45 15.46 8.20
N THR A 257 -18.87 16.63 8.39
CA THR A 257 -19.58 17.79 8.98
C THR A 257 -19.77 18.85 7.92
N THR A 258 -20.94 19.45 7.87
CA THR A 258 -21.31 20.38 6.80
C THR A 258 -21.94 21.65 7.35
N THR A 259 -21.64 22.76 6.70
CA THR A 259 -22.34 24.04 6.90
C THR A 259 -22.56 24.69 5.54
N SER A 260 -23.71 25.34 5.34
CA SER A 260 -24.02 26.03 4.08
C SER A 260 -23.91 27.54 4.27
N PRO A 261 -22.73 28.15 4.07
CA PRO A 261 -22.56 29.60 4.24
C PRO A 261 -23.36 30.39 3.20
N ARG A 262 -23.56 29.83 1.99
CA ARG A 262 -24.31 30.46 0.90
C ARG A 262 -24.82 29.39 -0.06
N PHE A 263 -26.14 29.24 -0.19
CA PHE A 263 -26.73 28.31 -1.14
C PHE A 263 -26.32 28.62 -2.60
N PRO A 264 -25.91 27.63 -3.43
CA PRO A 264 -25.88 26.18 -3.17
C PRO A 264 -24.52 25.63 -2.66
N LEU A 265 -23.59 26.49 -2.24
CA LEU A 265 -22.24 26.12 -1.83
C LEU A 265 -22.20 25.58 -0.39
N VAL A 266 -21.36 24.57 -0.17
CA VAL A 266 -21.23 23.88 1.12
C VAL A 266 -19.79 23.93 1.61
N ASP A 267 -19.60 24.34 2.86
CA ASP A 267 -18.34 24.14 3.59
C ASP A 267 -18.43 22.78 4.29
N CYS A 268 -17.38 21.97 4.18
CA CYS A 268 -17.40 20.59 4.65
C CYS A 268 -16.07 20.17 5.28
N THR A 269 -16.10 19.41 6.37
CA THR A 269 -14.93 18.71 6.91
C THR A 269 -15.14 17.20 6.84
N LEU A 270 -14.15 16.49 6.29
CA LEU A 270 -14.13 15.04 6.16
C LEU A 270 -13.00 14.47 7.02
N THR A 271 -13.33 13.53 7.90
CA THR A 271 -12.37 12.73 8.66
C THR A 271 -12.40 11.29 8.18
N LEU A 272 -11.23 10.74 7.84
CA LEU A 272 -11.05 9.35 7.43
C LEU A 272 -10.18 8.60 8.44
N LEU A 273 -10.56 7.37 8.75
CA LEU A 273 -9.80 6.47 9.62
C LEU A 273 -9.24 5.30 8.81
N GLU A 274 -7.95 5.01 8.96
CA GLU A 274 -7.33 3.82 8.39
C GLU A 274 -7.89 2.51 9.01
N ALA A 275 -8.27 1.54 8.17
CA ALA A 275 -8.88 0.25 8.55
C ALA A 275 -7.85 -0.88 8.78
#